data_AF-A0A938EM33-F1
#
_entry.id   AF-A0A938EM33-F1
#
_cell.length_a   1.000
_cell.length_b   1.000
_cell.length_c   1.000
_cell.angle_alpha   90.00
_cell.angle_beta   90.00
_cell.angle_gamma   90.00
#
_symmetry.space_group_name_H-M   'P 1'
#
loop_
_entity.id
_entity.type
_entity.pdbx_description
1 polymer ?
#
loop_
_entity_poly.entity_id
_entity_poly.type
_entity_poly.pdbx_seq_one_letter_code
_entity_poly.pdbx_strand_id
1 'polypeptide(L)'
;MSDTIFGLPTHTLVVHAAVVLLPLAALGALIMGFSRRFSIRFGPVVVAVAAAGTVAAFASRISGEEFAERVGNPEVHAQAGSLLPFIAAGFLVAVVLLWLLDRRGARDIGTQIVAVIVIVAALIVTGWTIRTGHTGAEATWKAIIDNTQPG
;
A
#
# COMPACT_ATOMS: atom_id res chain seq x y z
N MET A 1 -12.77 -14.55 18.31
CA MET A 1 -13.50 -13.95 17.18
C MET A 1 -12.86 -12.59 16.92
N SER A 2 -11.73 -12.59 16.21
CA SER A 2 -10.96 -11.41 15.78
C SER A 2 -11.42 -10.84 14.44
N ASP A 3 -12.40 -11.52 13.83
CA ASP A 3 -12.84 -11.40 12.45
C ASP A 3 -13.89 -10.30 12.23
N THR A 4 -14.46 -9.74 13.30
CA THR A 4 -15.37 -8.58 13.23
C THR A 4 -15.06 -7.51 14.29
N ILE A 5 -15.27 -6.25 13.92
CA ILE A 5 -15.18 -5.07 14.78
C ILE A 5 -16.42 -4.21 14.51
N PHE A 6 -17.14 -3.79 15.56
CA PHE A 6 -18.42 -3.07 15.45
C PHE A 6 -19.47 -3.79 14.56
N GLY A 7 -19.42 -5.12 14.50
CA GLY A 7 -20.32 -5.94 13.67
C GLY A 7 -19.97 -5.97 12.17
N LEU A 8 -18.88 -5.35 11.76
CA LEU A 8 -18.36 -5.38 10.38
C LEU A 8 -17.10 -6.24 10.30
N PRO A 9 -16.80 -6.87 9.13
CA PRO A 9 -15.57 -7.63 8.96
C PRO A 9 -14.33 -6.79 9.29
N THR A 10 -13.45 -7.30 10.13
CA THR A 10 -12.20 -6.60 10.49
C THR A 10 -11.40 -6.25 9.25
N HIS A 11 -11.36 -7.14 8.26
CA HIS A 11 -10.71 -6.93 6.98
C HIS A 11 -11.16 -5.62 6.30
N THR A 12 -12.48 -5.36 6.22
CA THR A 12 -12.99 -4.18 5.52
C THR A 12 -12.60 -2.89 6.22
N LEU A 13 -12.44 -2.88 7.54
CA LEU A 13 -11.96 -1.70 8.26
C LEU A 13 -10.45 -1.50 8.08
N VAL A 14 -9.67 -2.57 8.18
CA VAL A 14 -8.20 -2.50 8.13
C VAL A 14 -7.70 -2.13 6.72
N VAL A 15 -8.37 -2.57 5.65
CA VAL A 15 -7.97 -2.21 4.28
C VAL A 15 -8.01 -0.71 4.00
N HIS A 16 -8.88 0.06 4.67
CA HIS A 16 -8.93 1.52 4.49
C HIS A 16 -7.61 2.17 4.87
N ALA A 17 -6.96 1.68 5.94
CA ALA A 17 -5.65 2.18 6.33
C ALA A 17 -4.60 1.90 5.25
N ALA A 18 -4.58 0.69 4.67
CA ALA A 18 -3.63 0.35 3.61
C ALA A 18 -3.88 1.19 2.33
N VAL A 19 -5.14 1.30 1.90
CA VAL A 19 -5.54 2.00 0.67
C VAL A 19 -5.31 3.51 0.76
N VAL A 20 -5.33 4.11 1.96
CA VAL A 20 -5.04 5.54 2.14
C VAL A 20 -3.55 5.79 2.37
N LEU A 21 -2.91 5.05 3.27
CA LEU A 21 -1.55 5.34 3.71
C LEU A 21 -0.50 5.03 2.64
N LEU A 22 -0.65 3.93 1.88
CA LEU A 22 0.34 3.57 0.85
C LEU A 22 0.40 4.59 -0.29
N PRO A 23 -0.73 5.02 -0.91
CA PRO A 23 -0.69 6.09 -1.91
C PRO A 23 -0.21 7.43 -1.35
N LEU A 24 -0.55 7.77 -0.11
CA LEU A 24 -0.08 8.99 0.54
C LEU A 24 1.44 8.97 0.74
N ALA A 25 2.00 7.85 1.21
CA ALA A 25 3.43 7.66 1.31
C ALA A 25 4.12 7.69 -0.06
N ALA A 26 3.52 7.07 -1.08
CA ALA A 26 4.01 7.09 -2.45
C ALA A 26 4.11 8.52 -3.01
N LEU A 27 3.10 9.37 -2.76
CA LEU A 27 3.15 10.78 -3.14
C LEU A 27 4.30 11.52 -2.45
N GLY A 28 4.47 11.31 -1.14
CA GLY A 28 5.61 11.86 -0.40
C GLY A 28 6.95 11.40 -0.97
N ALA A 29 7.07 10.11 -1.27
CA ALA A 29 8.27 9.50 -1.84
C ALA A 29 8.60 10.00 -3.26
N LEU A 30 7.58 10.27 -4.09
CA LEU A 30 7.76 10.93 -5.39
C LEU A 30 8.39 12.30 -5.22
N ILE A 31 7.87 13.13 -4.31
CA ILE A 31 8.44 14.45 -4.03
C ILE A 31 9.87 14.33 -3.48
N MET A 32 10.15 13.33 -2.63
CA MET A 32 11.51 13.03 -2.18
C MET A 32 12.43 12.68 -3.35
N GLY A 33 11.96 11.91 -4.32
CA GLY A 33 12.71 11.54 -5.52
C GLY A 33 13.20 12.76 -6.31
N PHE A 34 12.40 13.82 -6.41
CA PHE A 34 12.78 15.06 -7.12
C PHE A 34 13.43 16.13 -6.24
N SER A 35 13.17 16.14 -4.94
CA SER A 35 13.60 17.21 -4.03
C SER A 35 14.30 16.65 -2.79
N ARG A 36 15.64 16.72 -2.80
CA ARG A 36 16.48 16.44 -1.63
C ARG A 36 16.10 17.32 -0.43
N ARG A 37 15.78 18.60 -0.66
CA ARG A 37 15.37 19.53 0.41
C ARG A 37 14.11 19.04 1.11
N PHE A 38 13.12 18.58 0.34
CA PHE A 38 11.90 17.97 0.89
C PHE A 38 12.21 16.67 1.64
N SER A 39 13.04 15.80 1.06
CA SER A 39 13.46 14.53 1.66
C SER A 39 14.09 14.72 3.04
N ILE A 40 14.99 15.68 3.21
CA ILE A 40 15.61 15.95 4.52
C ILE A 40 14.58 16.47 5.53
N ARG A 41 13.68 17.37 5.09
CA ARG A 41 12.74 18.06 5.98
C ARG A 41 11.56 17.20 6.43
N PHE A 42 11.03 16.39 5.52
CA PHE A 42 9.78 15.63 5.69
C PHE A 42 9.97 14.11 5.59
N GLY A 43 11.17 13.62 5.29
CA GLY A 43 11.48 12.19 5.22
C GLY A 43 11.02 11.36 6.44
N PRO A 44 11.16 11.82 7.70
CA PRO A 44 10.64 11.08 8.86
C PRO A 44 9.12 10.84 8.78
N VAL A 45 8.36 11.82 8.29
CA VAL A 45 6.90 11.70 8.14
C VAL A 45 6.57 10.71 7.03
N VAL A 46 7.23 10.82 5.87
CA VAL A 46 7.00 9.89 4.75
C VAL A 46 7.34 8.45 5.14
N VAL A 47 8.45 8.24 5.85
CA VAL A 47 8.86 6.93 6.39
C VAL A 47 7.82 6.41 7.37
N ALA A 48 7.34 7.23 8.31
CA ALA A 48 6.32 6.81 9.28
C ALA A 48 5.01 6.40 8.61
N VAL A 49 4.55 7.18 7.61
CA VAL A 49 3.33 6.86 6.85
C VAL A 49 3.53 5.58 6.01
N ALA A 50 4.69 5.41 5.37
CA ALA A 50 5.02 4.18 4.63
C ALA A 50 5.07 2.95 5.54
N ALA A 51 5.62 3.10 6.75
CA ALA A 51 5.69 2.03 7.74
C ALA A 51 4.29 1.65 8.24
N ALA A 52 3.46 2.65 8.59
CA ALA A 52 2.07 2.42 8.99
C ALA A 52 1.25 1.76 7.87
N GLY A 53 1.42 2.21 6.63
CA GLY A 53 0.78 1.58 5.47
C GLY A 53 1.23 0.13 5.23
N THR A 54 2.52 -0.16 5.45
CA THR A 54 3.06 -1.52 5.34
C THR A 54 2.48 -2.44 6.42
N VAL A 55 2.43 -1.98 7.67
CA VAL A 55 1.79 -2.72 8.76
C VAL A 55 0.31 -2.96 8.47
N ALA A 56 -0.41 -1.94 7.99
CA ALA A 56 -1.81 -2.06 7.59
C ALA A 56 -2.00 -3.08 6.45
N ALA A 57 -1.07 -3.16 5.49
CA ALA A 57 -1.12 -4.16 4.42
C ALA A 57 -0.99 -5.59 4.98
N PHE A 58 -0.04 -5.84 5.89
CA PHE A 58 0.09 -7.15 6.56
C PHE A 58 -1.16 -7.49 7.37
N ALA A 59 -1.68 -6.54 8.15
CA ALA A 59 -2.90 -6.73 8.93
C ALA A 59 -4.12 -6.99 8.03
N SER A 60 -4.22 -6.32 6.87
CA SER A 60 -5.27 -6.56 5.87
C SER A 60 -5.19 -7.97 5.30
N ARG A 61 -3.98 -8.46 4.99
CA ARG A 61 -3.78 -9.82 4.50
C ARG A 61 -4.24 -10.86 5.53
N ILE A 62 -3.78 -10.75 6.78
CA ILE A 62 -4.11 -11.69 7.85
C ILE A 62 -5.63 -11.72 8.10
N SER A 63 -6.24 -10.54 8.28
CA SER A 63 -7.70 -10.44 8.48
C SER A 63 -8.51 -10.88 7.25
N GLY A 64 -7.95 -10.78 6.04
CA GLY A 64 -8.56 -11.27 4.80
C GLY A 64 -8.56 -12.79 4.70
N GLU A 65 -7.46 -13.44 5.12
CA GLU A 65 -7.35 -14.90 5.21
C GLU A 65 -8.39 -15.45 6.21
N GLU A 66 -8.56 -14.82 7.38
CA GLU A 66 -9.62 -15.15 8.34
C GLU A 66 -11.04 -14.94 7.76
N PHE A 67 -11.24 -13.87 6.99
CA PHE A 67 -12.54 -13.57 6.39
C PHE A 67 -12.91 -14.55 5.27
N ALA A 68 -11.94 -15.06 4.52
CA ALA A 68 -12.15 -16.03 3.45
C ALA A 68 -12.78 -17.34 3.94
N GLU A 69 -12.56 -17.72 5.21
CA GLU A 69 -13.21 -18.87 5.83
C GLU A 69 -14.73 -18.72 5.96
N ARG A 70 -15.24 -17.47 5.95
CA ARG A 70 -16.67 -17.17 6.07
C ARG A 70 -17.37 -16.99 4.74
N VAL A 71 -16.73 -16.30 3.80
CA VAL A 71 -17.38 -15.83 2.56
C VAL A 71 -16.79 -16.44 1.29
N GLY A 72 -15.81 -17.35 1.43
CA GLY A 72 -15.06 -17.91 0.32
C GLY A 72 -13.88 -17.03 -0.10
N ASN A 73 -12.98 -17.61 -0.90
CA ASN A 73 -11.73 -16.98 -1.30
C ASN A 73 -11.78 -16.47 -2.75
N PRO A 74 -11.93 -15.15 -2.99
CA PRO A 74 -11.83 -14.59 -4.34
C PRO A 74 -10.38 -14.61 -4.82
N GLU A 75 -9.99 -15.70 -5.49
CA GLU A 75 -8.61 -16.03 -5.84
C GLU A 75 -7.80 -14.87 -6.45
N VAL A 76 -8.39 -14.11 -7.39
CA VAL A 76 -7.71 -12.98 -8.05
C VAL A 76 -7.39 -11.86 -7.04
N HIS A 77 -8.33 -11.53 -6.16
CA HIS A 77 -8.14 -10.52 -5.12
C HIS A 77 -7.16 -11.01 -4.06
N ALA A 78 -7.29 -12.27 -3.62
CA ALA A 78 -6.43 -12.88 -2.62
C ALA A 78 -4.96 -12.95 -3.08
N GLN A 79 -4.71 -13.35 -4.33
CA GLN A 79 -3.37 -13.32 -4.90
C GLN A 79 -2.80 -11.90 -4.94
N ALA A 80 -3.57 -10.91 -5.40
CA ALA A 80 -3.12 -9.51 -5.42
C ALA A 80 -2.81 -8.99 -4.00
N GLY A 81 -3.71 -9.25 -3.05
CA GLY A 81 -3.58 -8.87 -1.64
C GLY A 81 -2.45 -9.59 -0.90
N SER A 82 -2.08 -10.81 -1.31
CA SER A 82 -0.95 -11.54 -0.73
C SER A 82 0.40 -10.91 -1.04
N LEU A 83 0.54 -10.25 -2.19
CA LEU A 83 1.78 -9.62 -2.65
C LEU A 83 1.94 -8.19 -2.13
N LEU A 84 0.85 -7.46 -1.92
CA LEU A 84 0.86 -6.05 -1.52
C LEU A 84 1.71 -5.75 -0.26
N PRO A 85 1.68 -6.55 0.83
CA PRO A 85 2.50 -6.30 2.02
C PRO A 85 4.00 -6.34 1.72
N PHE A 86 4.44 -7.23 0.84
CA PHE A 86 5.85 -7.37 0.47
C PHE A 86 6.30 -6.26 -0.48
N ILE A 87 5.43 -5.84 -1.41
CA ILE A 87 5.66 -4.66 -2.25
C ILE A 87 5.79 -3.40 -1.37
N ALA A 88 4.89 -3.23 -0.40
CA ALA A 88 4.92 -2.13 0.56
C ALA A 88 6.20 -2.15 1.41
N ALA A 89 6.64 -3.32 1.88
CA ALA A 89 7.89 -3.46 2.62
C ALA A 89 9.12 -3.08 1.78
N GLY A 90 9.19 -3.53 0.52
CA GLY A 90 10.26 -3.12 -0.40
C GLY A 90 10.26 -1.62 -0.67
N PHE A 91 9.08 -1.03 -0.87
CA PHE A 91 8.90 0.41 -1.00
C PHE A 91 9.38 1.17 0.25
N LEU A 92 9.00 0.73 1.46
CA LEU A 92 9.46 1.31 2.72
C LEU A 92 10.98 1.30 2.83
N VAL A 93 11.63 0.17 2.52
CA VAL A 93 13.09 0.05 2.55
C VAL A 93 13.74 1.05 1.59
N ALA A 94 13.22 1.18 0.37
CA ALA A 94 13.75 2.14 -0.61
C ALA A 94 13.61 3.60 -0.12
N VAL A 95 12.46 3.97 0.47
CA VAL A 95 12.23 5.31 1.02
C VAL A 95 13.17 5.61 2.18
N VAL A 96 13.34 4.66 3.12
CA VAL A 96 14.28 4.80 4.24
C VAL A 96 15.71 4.99 3.72
N LEU A 97 16.12 4.18 2.73
CA LEU A 97 17.46 4.27 2.16
C LEU A 97 17.70 5.64 1.52
N LEU A 98 16.77 6.13 0.68
CA LEU A 98 16.90 7.45 0.06
C LEU A 98 16.97 8.56 1.11
N TRP A 99 16.09 8.52 2.12
CA TRP A 99 16.09 9.50 3.20
C TRP A 99 17.43 9.55 3.94
N LEU A 100 18.01 8.39 4.26
CA LEU A 100 19.30 8.31 4.94
C LEU A 100 20.46 8.81 4.04
N LEU A 101 20.45 8.49 2.75
CA LEU A 101 21.46 8.95 1.79
C LEU A 101 21.40 10.47 1.58
N ASP A 102 20.21 11.04 1.46
CA ASP A 102 20.02 12.49 1.27
C ASP A 102 20.59 13.33 2.42
N ARG A 103 20.63 12.77 3.64
CA ARG A 103 21.23 13.40 4.81
C ARG A 103 22.76 13.43 4.79
N ARG A 104 23.42 12.62 3.96
CA ARG A 104 24.90 12.51 3.93
C ARG A 104 25.58 13.61 3.12
N GLY A 105 24.86 14.29 2.23
CA GLY A 105 25.44 15.34 1.40
C GLY A 105 24.72 15.49 0.06
N ALA A 106 25.40 16.06 -0.93
CA ALA A 106 24.90 16.12 -2.30
C ALA A 106 24.68 14.71 -2.87
N ARG A 107 23.69 14.57 -3.77
CA ARG A 107 23.40 13.28 -4.41
C ARG A 107 24.48 12.96 -5.44
N ASP A 108 25.22 11.91 -5.18
CA ASP A 108 26.05 11.23 -6.18
C ASP A 108 25.20 10.34 -7.10
N ILE A 109 25.83 9.71 -8.09
CA ILE A 109 25.17 8.82 -9.04
C ILE A 109 24.45 7.67 -8.31
N GLY A 110 25.06 7.10 -7.26
CA GLY A 110 24.44 6.05 -6.46
C GLY A 110 23.14 6.50 -5.81
N THR A 111 23.12 7.68 -5.20
CA THR A 111 21.91 8.25 -4.60
C THR A 111 20.86 8.61 -5.64
N GLN A 112 21.27 9.06 -6.84
CA GLN A 112 20.33 9.31 -7.95
C GLN A 112 19.65 8.02 -8.42
N ILE A 113 20.40 6.91 -8.54
CA ILE A 113 19.83 5.59 -8.86
C ILE A 113 18.81 5.18 -7.79
N VAL A 114 19.13 5.35 -6.51
CA VAL A 114 18.18 5.06 -5.41
C VAL A 114 16.93 5.95 -5.51
N ALA A 115 17.07 7.22 -5.87
CA ALA A 115 15.93 8.11 -6.07
C ALA A 115 15.00 7.63 -7.21
N VAL A 116 15.57 7.15 -8.32
CA VAL A 116 14.80 6.54 -9.42
C VAL A 116 14.10 5.26 -8.96
N ILE A 117 14.80 4.40 -8.21
CA ILE A 117 14.20 3.17 -7.63
C ILE A 117 13.01 3.52 -6.73
N VAL A 118 13.12 4.55 -5.89
CA VAL A 118 12.01 5.01 -5.04
C VAL A 118 10.83 5.49 -5.86
N ILE A 119 11.06 6.24 -6.94
CA ILE A 119 9.99 6.71 -7.85
C ILE A 119 9.27 5.50 -8.48
N VAL A 120 10.03 4.54 -9.00
CA VAL A 120 9.46 3.32 -9.59
C VAL A 120 8.69 2.51 -8.55
N ALA A 121 9.25 2.32 -7.35
CA ALA A 121 8.58 1.62 -6.25
C ALA A 121 7.29 2.33 -5.81
N ALA A 122 7.27 3.67 -5.79
CA ALA A 122 6.07 4.46 -5.49
C ALA A 122 4.95 4.23 -6.51
N LEU A 123 5.29 4.14 -7.80
CA LEU A 123 4.33 3.81 -8.86
C LEU A 123 3.82 2.37 -8.72
N ILE A 124 4.72 1.42 -8.47
CA ILE A 124 4.38 0.00 -8.28
C ILE A 124 3.43 -0.18 -7.09
N VAL A 125 3.76 0.35 -5.90
CA VAL A 125 2.93 0.17 -4.71
C VAL A 125 1.54 0.82 -4.90
N THR A 126 1.47 1.97 -5.56
CA THR A 126 0.20 2.64 -5.88
C THR A 126 -0.63 1.80 -6.84
N GLY A 127 -0.04 1.36 -7.97
CA GLY A 127 -0.73 0.54 -8.96
C GLY A 127 -1.21 -0.80 -8.40
N TRP A 128 -0.41 -1.44 -7.55
CA TRP A 128 -0.79 -2.70 -6.90
C TRP A 128 -1.89 -2.52 -5.85
N THR A 129 -1.87 -1.40 -5.12
CA THR A 129 -2.95 -1.03 -4.20
C THR A 129 -4.27 -0.87 -4.95
N ILE A 130 -4.26 -0.14 -6.09
CA ILE A 130 -5.44 0.06 -6.95
C ILE A 130 -5.94 -1.28 -7.49
N ARG A 131 -5.04 -2.12 -8.03
CA ARG A 131 -5.40 -3.46 -8.55
C ARG A 131 -6.06 -4.33 -7.48
N THR A 132 -5.49 -4.35 -6.28
CA THR A 132 -6.02 -5.13 -5.15
C THR A 132 -7.41 -4.63 -4.77
N GLY A 133 -7.60 -3.31 -4.66
CA GLY A 133 -8.91 -2.72 -4.37
C GLY A 133 -9.95 -2.98 -5.47
N HIS A 134 -9.57 -2.85 -6.73
CA HIS A 134 -10.45 -3.08 -7.88
C HIS A 134 -10.96 -4.52 -7.93
N THR A 135 -10.05 -5.50 -7.83
CA THR A 135 -10.41 -6.93 -7.83
C THR A 135 -11.27 -7.31 -6.61
N GLY A 136 -11.10 -6.63 -5.47
CA GLY A 136 -11.96 -6.81 -4.29
C GLY A 136 -13.38 -6.25 -4.51
N ALA A 137 -13.48 -5.09 -5.16
CA ALA A 137 -14.76 -4.51 -5.56
C ALA A 137 -15.48 -5.40 -6.59
N GLU A 138 -14.77 -5.95 -7.58
CA GLU A 138 -15.34 -6.91 -8.54
C GLU A 138 -15.87 -8.16 -7.84
N ALA A 139 -15.09 -8.73 -6.92
CA ALA A 139 -15.50 -9.91 -6.16
C ALA A 139 -16.78 -9.69 -5.33
N THR A 140 -16.98 -8.47 -4.85
CA THR A 140 -18.15 -8.12 -4.01
C THR A 140 -19.38 -7.75 -4.85
N TRP A 141 -19.19 -6.95 -5.91
CA TRP A 141 -20.30 -6.22 -6.53
C TRP A 141 -20.69 -6.73 -7.92
N LYS A 142 -19.80 -7.40 -8.66
CA LYS A 142 -20.04 -7.72 -10.08
C LYS A 142 -21.30 -8.55 -10.29
N ALA A 143 -21.47 -9.61 -9.50
CA ALA A 143 -22.66 -10.47 -9.56
C ALA A 143 -23.95 -9.71 -9.20
N ILE A 144 -23.90 -8.72 -8.30
CA ILE A 144 -25.08 -7.93 -7.92
C ILE A 144 -25.49 -7.06 -9.11
N ILE A 145 -24.53 -6.38 -9.75
CA ILE A 145 -24.78 -5.53 -10.92
C ILE A 145 -25.32 -6.36 -12.09
N ASP A 146 -24.71 -7.51 -12.38
CA ASP A 146 -25.11 -8.36 -13.50
C ASP A 146 -26.55 -8.92 -13.36
N ASN A 147 -27.06 -9.00 -12.13
CA ASN A 147 -28.38 -9.57 -11.81
C ASN A 147 -29.44 -8.51 -11.41
N THR A 148 -29.11 -7.22 -11.46
CA THR A 148 -30.03 -6.13 -11.12
C THR A 148 -30.12 -5.12 -12.25
N GLN A 149 -31.21 -4.36 -12.31
CA GLN A 149 -31.39 -3.23 -13.23
C GLN A 149 -31.61 -1.95 -12.41
N PRO A 150 -31.08 -0.80 -12.85
CA PRO A 150 -31.44 0.49 -12.25
C PRO A 150 -32.96 0.68 -12.30
N GLY A 151 -33.55 1.11 -11.19
CA GLY A 151 -34.97 1.46 -11.10
C GLY A 151 -35.31 2.74 -11.85
#